data_AF-A0AB35XZU0-F1
#
_entry.id   AF-A0AB35XZU0-F1
#
_cell.length_a   1.000
_cell.length_b   1.000
_cell.length_c   1.000
_cell.angle_alpha   90.00
_cell.angle_beta   90.00
_cell.angle_gamma   90.00
#
_symmetry.space_group_name_H-M   'P 1'
#
loop_
_entity.id
_entity.type
_entity.pdbx_description
1 polymer ?
#
loop_
_entity_poly.entity_id
_entity_poly.type
_entity_poly.pdbx_seq_one_letter_code
_entity_poly.pdbx_strand_id
1 'polypeptide(L)'
;MKKDITSNRSKHWLEWNDYKQAKVKNYLLNLKERYNFSEFYFSDLLVIVNDGVKYLLNIDYSGAVLYVYNTASRHHTRYYKQNAWVDAFNDIASNLC
;
A
#
# COMPACT_ATOMS: atom_id res chain seq x y z
N MET A 1 -18.74 3.40 -2.37
CA MET A 1 -19.43 2.16 -2.77
C MET A 1 -18.50 0.99 -2.46
N LYS A 2 -18.93 0.00 -1.67
CA LYS A 2 -18.13 -1.22 -1.47
C LYS A 2 -18.01 -1.93 -2.83
N LYS A 3 -16.79 -2.32 -3.23
CA LYS A 3 -16.61 -3.12 -4.45
C LYS A 3 -17.10 -4.54 -4.16
N ASP A 4 -17.65 -5.19 -5.19
CA ASP A 4 -17.93 -6.62 -5.13
C ASP A 4 -16.60 -7.40 -5.16
N ILE A 5 -16.28 -8.06 -4.06
CA ILE A 5 -15.04 -8.82 -3.89
C ILE A 5 -15.01 -10.09 -4.74
N THR A 6 -16.18 -10.61 -5.12
CA THR A 6 -16.28 -11.82 -5.94
C THR A 6 -16.05 -11.54 -7.42
N SER A 7 -16.13 -10.27 -7.83
CA SER A 7 -15.88 -9.84 -9.20
C SER A 7 -14.45 -10.14 -9.64
N ASN A 8 -14.28 -10.47 -10.93
CA ASN A 8 -12.97 -10.71 -11.53
C ASN A 8 -12.02 -9.51 -11.35
N ARG A 9 -12.56 -8.30 -11.37
CA ARG A 9 -11.79 -7.07 -11.15
C ARG A 9 -11.15 -7.03 -9.76
N SER A 10 -11.91 -7.37 -8.72
CA SER A 10 -11.40 -7.34 -7.33
C SER A 10 -10.42 -8.48 -7.08
N LYS A 11 -10.68 -9.67 -7.63
CA LYS A 11 -9.74 -10.81 -7.59
C LYS A 11 -8.41 -10.45 -8.23
N HIS A 12 -8.45 -9.90 -9.44
CA HIS A 12 -7.25 -9.50 -10.16
C HIS A 12 -6.51 -8.36 -9.45
N TRP A 13 -7.23 -7.43 -8.82
CA TRP A 13 -6.59 -6.40 -7.99
C TRP A 13 -5.80 -7.02 -6.84
N LEU A 14 -6.39 -7.98 -6.11
CA LEU A 14 -5.71 -8.68 -5.02
C LEU A 14 -4.50 -9.50 -5.50
N GLU A 15 -4.61 -10.17 -6.64
CA GLU A 15 -3.47 -10.88 -7.26
C GLU A 15 -2.23 -10.00 -7.44
N TRP A 16 -2.39 -8.70 -7.66
CA TRP A 16 -1.26 -7.78 -7.88
C TRP A 16 -0.85 -6.98 -6.65
N ASN A 17 -1.71 -6.88 -5.64
CA ASN A 17 -1.49 -5.96 -4.52
C ASN A 17 -1.40 -6.65 -3.17
N ASP A 18 -1.91 -7.86 -3.01
CA ASP A 18 -1.86 -8.57 -1.73
C ASP A 18 -0.42 -8.89 -1.31
N TYR A 19 0.11 -8.14 -0.35
CA TYR A 19 1.45 -8.32 0.19
C TYR A 19 1.61 -9.63 1.00
N LYS A 20 0.56 -10.42 1.20
CA LYS A 20 0.71 -11.79 1.70
C LYS A 20 1.24 -12.74 0.61
N GLN A 21 1.06 -12.41 -0.66
CA GLN A 21 1.58 -13.19 -1.78
C GLN A 21 3.08 -12.97 -1.96
N ALA A 22 3.84 -14.06 -2.13
CA ALA A 22 5.30 -14.01 -2.25
C ALA A 22 5.78 -13.11 -3.41
N LYS A 23 5.11 -13.16 -4.57
CA LYS A 23 5.45 -12.31 -5.72
C LYS A 23 5.30 -10.81 -5.41
N VAL A 24 4.28 -10.43 -4.64
CA VAL A 24 4.06 -9.04 -4.24
C VAL A 24 5.08 -8.63 -3.20
N LYS A 25 5.43 -9.49 -2.24
CA LYS A 25 6.51 -9.21 -1.27
C LYS A 25 7.83 -8.89 -1.98
N ASN A 26 8.24 -9.71 -2.94
CA ASN A 26 9.47 -9.49 -3.72
C ASN A 26 9.40 -8.18 -4.51
N TYR A 27 8.25 -7.91 -5.12
CA TYR A 27 8.01 -6.65 -5.83
C TYR A 27 8.13 -5.43 -4.89
N LEU A 28 7.58 -5.51 -3.68
CA LEU A 28 7.69 -4.46 -2.68
C LEU A 28 9.13 -4.26 -2.21
N LEU A 29 9.92 -5.32 -2.06
CA LEU A 29 11.35 -5.20 -1.74
C LEU A 29 12.08 -4.35 -2.81
N ASN A 30 11.87 -4.66 -4.09
CA ASN A 30 12.49 -3.89 -5.18
C ASN A 30 12.03 -2.43 -5.22
N LEU A 31 10.75 -2.16 -4.94
CA LEU A 31 10.28 -0.78 -4.84
C LEU A 31 10.97 -0.04 -3.70
N LYS A 32 11.09 -0.64 -2.51
CA LYS A 32 11.73 0.02 -1.35
C LYS A 32 13.16 0.41 -1.63
N GLU A 33 13.94 -0.48 -2.26
CA GLU A 33 15.31 -0.17 -2.68
C GLU A 33 15.36 1.04 -3.61
N ARG A 34 14.40 1.15 -4.54
CA ARG A 34 14.30 2.28 -5.46
C ARG A 34 13.97 3.61 -4.78
N TYR A 35 13.10 3.60 -3.77
CA TYR A 35 12.68 4.83 -3.07
C TYR A 35 13.54 5.14 -1.83
N ASN A 36 14.44 4.24 -1.44
CA ASN A 36 15.30 4.36 -0.25
C ASN A 36 14.51 4.58 1.06
N PHE A 37 13.37 3.92 1.20
CA PHE A 37 12.55 3.99 2.41
C PHE A 37 13.03 3.05 3.50
N SER A 38 12.87 3.47 4.76
CA SER A 38 12.94 2.54 5.90
C SER A 38 11.58 1.89 6.12
N GLU A 39 11.56 0.62 6.54
CA GLU A 39 10.30 -0.06 6.82
C GLU A 39 10.36 -1.05 7.99
N PHE A 40 9.18 -1.39 8.49
CA PHE A 40 8.97 -2.53 9.37
C PHE A 40 7.50 -2.98 9.31
N TYR A 41 7.24 -4.21 9.73
CA TYR A 41 5.88 -4.70 9.91
C TYR A 41 5.45 -4.51 11.36
N PHE A 42 4.24 -4.00 11.57
CA PHE A 42 3.62 -3.89 12.89
C PHE A 42 2.24 -4.55 12.83
N SER A 43 2.10 -5.71 13.49
CA SER A 43 0.94 -6.58 13.30
C SER A 43 0.76 -6.88 11.80
N ASP A 44 -0.45 -6.68 11.26
CA ASP A 44 -0.74 -6.86 9.84
C ASP A 44 -0.39 -5.64 8.98
N LEU A 45 0.14 -4.55 9.54
CA LEU A 45 0.44 -3.32 8.82
C LEU A 45 1.86 -3.34 8.27
N LEU A 46 2.03 -2.85 7.05
CA LEU A 46 3.33 -2.41 6.57
C LEU A 46 3.52 -0.94 6.99
N VAL A 47 4.61 -0.63 7.68
CA VAL A 47 4.95 0.73 8.06
C VAL A 47 6.14 1.20 7.23
N ILE A 48 5.94 2.28 6.50
CA ILE A 48 7.00 2.99 5.77
C ILE A 48 7.37 4.25 6.54
N VAL A 49 8.66 4.51 6.67
CA VAL A 49 9.20 5.73 7.26
C VAL A 49 9.95 6.50 6.19
N ASN A 50 9.52 7.72 5.94
CA ASN A 50 10.16 8.67 5.03
C ASN A 50 10.32 10.01 5.75
N ASP A 51 11.53 10.55 5.81
CA ASP A 51 11.86 11.82 6.49
C ASP A 51 11.30 11.95 7.93
N GLY A 52 11.30 10.83 8.67
CA GLY A 52 10.78 10.78 10.05
C GLY A 52 9.25 10.70 10.16
N VAL A 53 8.51 10.82 9.05
CA VAL A 53 7.06 10.62 8.98
C VAL A 53 6.76 9.14 8.78
N LYS A 54 5.77 8.62 9.53
CA LYS A 54 5.31 7.24 9.40
C LYS A 54 4.07 7.19 8.53
N TYR A 55 4.06 6.21 7.64
CA TYR A 55 2.95 5.87 6.77
C TYR A 55 2.53 4.45 7.10
N LEU A 56 1.27 4.25 7.47
CA LEU A 56 0.72 2.95 7.85
C LEU A 56 -0.08 2.43 6.65
N LEU A 57 0.36 1.32 6.08
CA LEU A 57 -0.20 0.74 4.88
C LEU A 57 -0.95 -0.55 5.22
N ASN A 58 -2.19 -0.64 4.78
CA ASN A 58 -3.02 -1.82 4.96
C ASN A 58 -3.90 -2.10 3.75
N ILE A 59 -4.18 -3.37 3.51
CA ILE A 59 -5.13 -3.79 2.49
C ILE A 59 -6.47 -4.03 3.14
N ASP A 60 -7.50 -3.37 2.61
CA ASP A 60 -8.88 -3.77 2.82
C ASP A 60 -9.24 -4.82 1.78
N TYR A 61 -9.18 -6.08 2.21
CA TYR A 61 -9.52 -7.23 1.38
C TYR A 61 -10.99 -7.24 0.97
N SER A 62 -11.89 -6.63 1.74
CA SER A 62 -13.31 -6.54 1.34
C SER A 62 -13.51 -5.55 0.20
N GLY A 63 -12.73 -4.46 0.20
CA GLY A 63 -12.82 -3.40 -0.79
C GLY A 63 -11.88 -3.55 -1.99
N ALA A 64 -10.88 -4.43 -1.93
CA ALA A 64 -9.74 -4.46 -2.86
C ALA A 64 -9.12 -3.06 -3.00
N VAL A 65 -8.66 -2.54 -1.86
CA VAL A 65 -8.10 -1.19 -1.70
C VAL A 65 -6.84 -1.25 -0.85
N LEU A 66 -5.82 -0.52 -1.26
CA LEU A 66 -4.68 -0.18 -0.40
C LEU A 66 -4.97 1.15 0.30
N TYR A 67 -4.93 1.13 1.61
CA TYR A 67 -5.04 2.31 2.46
C TYR A 67 -3.66 2.73 2.93
N VAL A 68 -3.40 4.03 2.92
CA VAL A 68 -2.22 4.65 3.49
C VAL A 68 -2.68 5.70 4.48
N TYR A 69 -2.21 5.61 5.72
CA TYR A 69 -2.45 6.62 6.75
C TYR A 69 -1.14 7.35 7.06
N ASN A 70 -1.12 8.66 6.83
CA ASN A 70 0.00 9.51 7.19
C ASN A 70 -0.14 9.95 8.65
N THR A 71 0.82 9.61 9.51
CA THR A 71 0.74 9.95 10.95
C THR A 71 0.90 11.43 11.26
N ALA A 72 1.57 12.19 10.39
CA ALA A 72 1.81 13.61 10.60
C ALA A 72 0.55 14.43 10.25
N SER A 73 -0.03 14.19 9.08
CA SER A 73 -1.25 14.89 8.62
C SER A 73 -2.54 14.28 9.17
N ARG A 74 -2.51 13.02 9.62
CA ARG A 74 -3.68 12.21 9.98
C ARG A 74 -4.64 11.96 8.82
N HIS A 75 -4.15 12.08 7.58
CA HIS A 75 -4.94 11.85 6.38
C HIS A 75 -4.91 10.38 5.97
N HIS A 76 -6.01 9.94 5.36
CA HIS A 76 -6.16 8.62 4.77
C HIS A 76 -6.28 8.73 3.25
N THR A 77 -5.35 8.07 2.56
CA THR A 77 -5.33 8.01 1.10
C THR A 77 -5.62 6.58 0.64
N ARG A 78 -6.40 6.45 -0.44
CA ARG A 78 -6.95 5.17 -0.92
C ARG A 78 -6.56 4.91 -2.36
N TYR A 79 -5.99 3.74 -2.61
CA TYR A 79 -5.48 3.35 -3.91
C TYR A 79 -6.24 2.13 -4.45
N TYR A 80 -6.89 2.32 -5.59
CA TYR A 80 -7.83 1.36 -6.19
C TYR A 80 -7.35 0.75 -7.51
N LYS A 81 -6.24 1.25 -8.07
CA LYS A 81 -5.66 0.81 -9.34
C LYS A 81 -4.79 -0.43 -9.14
N GLN A 82 -4.52 -1.18 -10.20
CA GLN A 82 -3.71 -2.41 -10.13
C GLN A 82 -2.28 -2.16 -9.63
N ASN A 83 -1.71 -0.99 -9.91
CA ASN A 83 -0.37 -0.58 -9.49
C ASN A 83 -0.40 0.24 -8.19
N ALA A 84 -1.33 -0.05 -7.26
CA ALA A 84 -1.58 0.77 -6.07
C ALA A 84 -0.33 1.07 -5.24
N TRP A 85 0.61 0.12 -5.19
CA TRP A 85 1.88 0.30 -4.50
C TRP A 85 2.79 1.36 -5.13
N VAL A 86 2.85 1.45 -6.46
CA VAL A 86 3.66 2.48 -7.14
C VAL A 86 3.08 3.85 -6.86
N ASP A 87 1.76 3.99 -7.02
CA ASP A 87 1.07 5.25 -6.76
C ASP A 87 1.28 5.67 -5.29
N ALA A 88 1.11 4.74 -4.33
CA ALA A 88 1.34 4.99 -2.92
C ALA A 88 2.79 5.39 -2.60
N PHE A 89 3.78 4.70 -3.17
CA PHE A 89 5.19 5.00 -2.90
C PHE A 89 5.60 6.36 -3.49
N ASN A 90 5.08 6.72 -4.68
CA ASN A 90 5.29 8.04 -5.27
C ASN A 90 4.70 9.16 -4.39
N ASP A 91 3.48 8.97 -3.89
CA ASP A 91 2.82 9.95 -3.03
C ASP A 91 3.51 10.06 -1.66
N ILE A 92 4.02 8.95 -1.10
CA ILE A 92 4.85 8.96 0.12
C ILE A 92 6.16 9.70 -0.11
N ALA A 93 6.85 9.43 -1.22
CA ALA A 93 8.12 10.10 -1.57
C ALA A 93 7.94 11.61 -1.74
N SER A 94 6.75 12.01 -2.21
CA SER A 94 6.40 13.41 -2.44
C SER A 94 5.72 14.07 -1.24
N ASN A 95 5.54 13.36 -0.11
CA ASN A 95 4.78 13.80 1.06
C ASN A 95 3.35 14.30 0.73
N LEU A 96 2.70 13.67 -0.26
CA LEU A 96 1.33 13.98 -0.71
C LEU A 96 0.25 13.11 -0.05
N CYS A 97 0.66 12.08 0.71
CA CYS A 97 -0.24 11.14 1.39
C CYS A 97 -0.93 11.71 2.64
#